data_AF-A0A971P5R7-F1
#
_entry.id   AF-A0A971P5R7-F1
#
_cell.length_a   1.000
_cell.length_b   1.000
_cell.length_c   1.000
_cell.angle_alpha   90.00
_cell.angle_beta   90.00
_cell.angle_gamma   90.00
#
_symmetry.space_group_name_H-M   'P 1'
#
loop_
_entity.id
_entity.type
_entity.pdbx_description
1 polymer ?
#
loop_
_entity_poly.entity_id
_entity_poly.type
_entity_poly.pdbx_seq_one_letter_code
_entity_poly.pdbx_strand_id
1 'polypeptide(L)'
;MMKSITLCLLFSFYLSTALAGYSDGFITEGEYEFGVTWRSYNPPLVVDGGGADIIEVRDSGRLIVKSTSNPLSLYTFGGVYDIYLFNNSQLLYLDGVTELINVGSNATAILKGGSINWIKSMQQPIGWGPDGQPIGHINLYALPGWSYISNNPLIGIEGQWWDGSPFRIQFINHANYPPVWQNINVIIPEPATLMLLGLGGLLMRRIGRMRAIHS
;
A
#
# COMPACT_ATOMS: atom_id res chain seq x y z
N MET A 1 23.77 19.24 66.86
CA MET A 1 23.29 19.91 65.63
C MET A 1 23.45 18.94 64.47
N MET A 2 22.36 18.32 64.01
CA MET A 2 22.34 17.50 62.80
C MET A 2 21.33 18.15 61.84
N LYS A 3 21.83 18.74 60.76
CA LYS A 3 21.04 19.16 59.60
C LYS A 3 21.33 18.16 58.49
N SER A 4 20.37 17.32 58.16
CA SER A 4 20.33 16.61 56.87
C SER A 4 19.01 15.87 56.77
N ILE A 5 18.09 16.35 55.93
CA ILE A 5 17.22 15.51 55.09
C ILE A 5 16.89 16.34 53.84
N THR A 6 17.69 16.15 52.80
CA THR A 6 17.36 16.56 51.43
C THR A 6 16.37 15.54 50.88
N LEU A 7 15.10 15.90 50.72
CA LEU A 7 14.11 15.07 50.04
C LEU A 7 13.97 15.55 48.59
N CYS A 8 14.86 15.09 47.72
CA CYS A 8 14.68 15.19 46.27
C CYS A 8 13.63 14.16 45.83
N LEU A 9 12.38 14.61 45.68
CA LEU A 9 11.32 13.88 44.98
C LEU A 9 11.65 13.88 43.47
N LEU A 10 12.44 12.90 43.04
CA LEU A 10 12.56 12.51 41.64
C LEU A 10 11.28 11.79 41.23
N PHE A 11 10.30 12.56 40.75
CA PHE A 11 9.19 12.04 39.96
C PHE A 11 9.74 11.64 38.59
N SER A 12 10.41 10.49 38.53
CA SER A 12 10.73 9.83 37.27
C SER A 12 9.42 9.34 36.68
N PHE A 13 8.84 10.15 35.79
CA PHE A 13 7.86 9.67 34.82
C PHE A 13 8.56 8.61 33.96
N TYR A 14 8.45 7.35 34.39
CA TYR A 14 8.61 6.21 33.50
C TYR A 14 7.42 6.27 32.54
N LEU A 15 7.54 7.09 31.49
CA LEU A 15 6.83 6.83 30.25
C LEU A 15 7.31 5.47 29.79
N SER A 16 6.53 4.43 30.09
CA SER A 16 6.62 3.18 29.37
C SER A 16 6.47 3.53 27.90
N THR A 17 7.56 3.54 27.15
CA THR A 17 7.52 3.39 25.70
C THR A 17 6.96 1.99 25.46
N ALA A 18 5.64 1.87 25.52
CA ALA A 18 4.93 0.76 24.95
C ALA A 18 5.19 0.87 23.45
N LEU A 19 6.27 0.23 22.99
CA LEU A 19 6.28 -0.32 21.65
C LEU A 19 5.04 -1.20 21.62
N ALA A 20 3.97 -0.72 20.99
CA ALA A 20 2.82 -1.53 20.63
C ALA A 20 3.35 -2.63 19.71
N GLY A 21 3.83 -3.71 20.34
CA GLY A 21 4.31 -4.89 19.65
C GLY A 21 3.08 -5.60 19.13
N TYR A 22 2.68 -5.25 17.91
CA TYR A 22 1.70 -6.01 17.13
C TYR A 22 2.24 -7.40 16.84
N SER A 23 2.20 -8.25 17.85
CA SER A 23 2.67 -9.64 17.75
C SER A 23 1.77 -10.48 16.85
N ASP A 24 0.52 -10.05 16.67
CA ASP A 24 -0.46 -10.67 15.80
C ASP A 24 -0.36 -10.19 14.34
N GLY A 25 0.16 -8.97 14.12
CA GLY A 25 0.35 -8.38 12.79
C GLY A 25 -0.94 -7.80 12.20
N PHE A 26 -1.86 -7.32 13.02
CA PHE A 26 -3.12 -6.73 12.55
C PHE A 26 -3.36 -5.34 13.12
N ILE A 27 -3.99 -4.47 12.32
CA ILE A 27 -4.62 -3.22 12.77
C ILE A 27 -6.07 -3.28 12.27
N THR A 28 -6.99 -3.51 13.19
CA THR A 28 -8.39 -3.84 12.92
C THR A 28 -9.33 -2.69 13.24
N GLU A 29 -10.61 -2.85 12.90
CA GLU A 29 -11.63 -1.85 13.15
C GLU A 29 -11.64 -1.37 14.63
N GLY A 30 -11.61 -0.06 14.82
CA GLY A 30 -11.54 0.57 16.13
C GLY A 30 -10.13 0.78 16.68
N GLU A 31 -9.11 0.25 16.01
CA GLU A 31 -7.70 0.46 16.36
C GLU A 31 -7.10 1.60 15.56
N TYR A 32 -6.29 2.41 16.22
CA TYR A 32 -5.55 3.50 15.58
C TYR A 32 -4.20 3.72 16.23
N GLU A 33 -3.17 3.80 15.39
CA GLU A 33 -1.79 3.89 15.83
C GLU A 33 -1.11 5.19 15.46
N PHE A 34 -0.32 5.74 16.37
CA PHE A 34 0.48 6.92 16.03
C PHE A 34 1.65 6.59 15.10
N GLY A 35 2.22 5.39 15.20
CA GLY A 35 3.38 5.04 14.39
C GLY A 35 3.72 3.57 14.48
N VAL A 36 3.80 2.91 13.33
CA VAL A 36 4.10 1.49 13.23
C VAL A 36 5.34 1.30 12.37
N THR A 37 6.33 0.57 12.89
CA THR A 37 7.45 0.08 12.08
C THR A 37 7.36 -1.43 11.92
N TRP A 38 7.16 -1.89 10.70
CA TRP A 38 7.02 -3.31 10.39
C TRP A 38 8.20 -3.83 9.57
N ARG A 39 8.80 -4.94 10.02
CA ARG A 39 9.99 -5.56 9.39
C ARG A 39 9.78 -7.01 8.95
N SER A 40 8.66 -7.63 9.34
CA SER A 40 8.40 -9.04 9.08
C SER A 40 7.69 -9.25 7.74
N TYR A 41 8.15 -10.24 6.98
CA TYR A 41 7.42 -10.71 5.80
C TYR A 41 6.29 -11.67 6.16
N ASN A 42 6.53 -12.53 7.16
CA ASN A 42 5.61 -13.57 7.62
C ASN A 42 5.67 -13.68 9.16
N PRO A 43 4.62 -13.25 9.87
CA PRO A 43 3.39 -12.67 9.33
C PRO A 43 3.63 -11.29 8.70
N PRO A 44 2.84 -10.88 7.69
CA PRO A 44 2.77 -9.49 7.25
C PRO A 44 1.99 -8.65 8.26
N LEU A 45 2.11 -7.33 8.18
CA LEU A 45 1.16 -6.41 8.81
C LEU A 45 -0.08 -6.32 7.93
N VAL A 46 -1.25 -6.51 8.51
CA VAL A 46 -2.54 -6.42 7.82
C VAL A 46 -3.38 -5.32 8.44
N VAL A 47 -3.75 -4.33 7.64
CA VAL A 47 -4.71 -3.29 8.05
C VAL A 47 -6.07 -3.66 7.48
N ASP A 48 -7.04 -3.85 8.36
CA ASP A 48 -8.40 -4.30 8.03
C ASP A 48 -9.42 -3.52 8.88
N GLY A 49 -9.64 -2.26 8.50
CA GLY A 49 -10.63 -1.36 9.10
C GLY A 49 -10.08 -0.39 10.14
N GLY A 50 -8.85 -0.58 10.61
CA GLY A 50 -8.16 0.35 11.52
C GLY A 50 -7.37 1.44 10.80
N GLY A 51 -6.51 2.13 11.52
CA GLY A 51 -5.73 3.24 10.96
C GLY A 51 -4.40 3.49 11.65
N ALA A 52 -3.62 4.40 11.07
CA ALA A 52 -2.40 4.89 11.69
C ALA A 52 -2.00 6.26 11.14
N ASP A 53 -1.31 7.09 11.90
CA ASP A 53 -0.67 8.30 11.33
C ASP A 53 0.44 7.88 10.37
N ILE A 54 1.31 6.94 10.78
CA ILE A 54 2.45 6.51 9.96
C ILE A 54 2.65 5.00 10.04
N ILE A 55 2.79 4.35 8.89
CA ILE A 55 3.31 2.99 8.79
C ILE A 55 4.61 2.98 7.98
N GLU A 56 5.71 2.62 8.63
CA GLU A 56 6.99 2.36 8.00
C GLU A 56 7.22 0.86 7.80
N VAL A 57 7.33 0.41 6.56
CA VAL A 57 7.67 -0.97 6.22
C VAL A 57 9.14 -1.03 5.79
N ARG A 58 9.97 -1.71 6.57
CA ARG A 58 11.43 -1.75 6.44
C ARG A 58 11.94 -3.15 6.13
N ASP A 59 13.21 -3.24 5.76
CA ASP A 59 13.92 -4.49 5.48
C ASP A 59 13.22 -5.36 4.43
N SER A 60 12.69 -6.52 4.81
CA SER A 60 11.89 -7.40 3.95
C SER A 60 10.42 -7.44 4.40
N GLY A 61 9.98 -6.43 5.16
CA GLY A 61 8.65 -6.33 5.71
C GLY A 61 7.57 -6.30 4.63
N ARG A 62 6.39 -6.80 4.98
CA ARG A 62 5.22 -6.78 4.10
C ARG A 62 4.02 -6.15 4.78
N LEU A 63 3.39 -5.22 4.09
CA LEU A 63 2.12 -4.59 4.46
C LEU A 63 1.02 -4.99 3.48
N ILE A 64 -0.14 -5.35 4.01
CA ILE A 64 -1.37 -5.60 3.26
C ILE A 64 -2.43 -4.65 3.82
N VAL A 65 -2.88 -3.69 3.00
CA VAL A 65 -3.99 -2.81 3.35
C VAL A 65 -5.23 -3.35 2.66
N LYS A 66 -6.13 -3.96 3.43
CA LYS A 66 -7.42 -4.45 2.92
C LYS A 66 -8.49 -3.38 2.96
N SER A 67 -8.49 -2.58 4.03
CA SER A 67 -9.36 -1.44 4.25
C SER A 67 -8.76 -0.62 5.39
N THR A 68 -9.14 0.64 5.52
CA THR A 68 -8.76 1.50 6.65
C THR A 68 -10.00 2.14 7.25
N SER A 69 -9.87 2.72 8.44
CA SER A 69 -10.87 3.64 8.96
C SER A 69 -11.05 4.83 7.99
N ASN A 70 -12.27 5.38 7.93
CA ASN A 70 -12.67 6.42 7.00
C ASN A 70 -13.59 7.40 7.76
N PRO A 71 -13.41 8.73 7.65
CA PRO A 71 -12.54 9.49 6.72
C PRO A 71 -11.07 9.56 7.11
N LEU A 72 -10.22 9.85 6.12
CA LEU A 72 -8.80 10.15 6.32
C LEU A 72 -8.65 11.40 7.21
N SER A 73 -7.99 11.27 8.36
CA SER A 73 -7.86 12.35 9.34
C SER A 73 -6.83 12.02 10.43
N LEU A 74 -5.85 12.89 10.62
CA LEU A 74 -4.94 12.84 11.79
C LEU A 74 -5.66 13.19 13.10
N TYR A 75 -6.66 14.06 13.06
CA TYR A 75 -7.29 14.61 14.26
C TYR A 75 -8.38 13.70 14.85
N THR A 76 -9.05 12.96 13.97
CA THR A 76 -10.17 12.07 14.34
C THR A 76 -9.81 10.61 14.18
N PHE A 77 -8.52 10.30 14.02
CA PHE A 77 -7.98 8.95 13.97
C PHE A 77 -8.62 8.10 12.86
N GLY A 78 -8.39 8.51 11.62
CA GLY A 78 -8.99 7.88 10.44
C GLY A 78 -8.00 7.70 9.29
N GLY A 79 -8.05 6.53 8.65
CA GLY A 79 -7.17 6.16 7.55
C GLY A 79 -5.80 5.72 8.01
N VAL A 80 -4.96 5.34 7.04
CA VAL A 80 -3.51 5.30 7.25
C VAL A 80 -2.94 6.52 6.58
N TYR A 81 -2.49 7.51 7.34
CA TYR A 81 -2.13 8.81 6.76
C TYR A 81 -0.92 8.69 5.84
N ASP A 82 0.23 8.23 6.36
CA ASP A 82 1.43 8.00 5.56
C ASP A 82 1.88 6.53 5.58
N ILE A 83 2.25 6.02 4.40
CA ILE A 83 2.91 4.72 4.22
C ILE A 83 4.30 4.95 3.64
N TYR A 84 5.33 4.56 4.38
CA TYR A 84 6.74 4.62 3.95
C TYR A 84 7.30 3.23 3.69
N LEU A 85 7.79 2.98 2.49
CA LEU A 85 8.40 1.71 2.10
C LEU A 85 9.91 1.89 1.90
N PHE A 86 10.71 1.11 2.64
CA PHE A 86 12.17 1.13 2.61
C PHE A 86 12.77 -0.24 2.26
N ASN A 87 14.04 -0.24 1.85
CA ASN A 87 14.83 -1.45 1.58
C ASN A 87 14.19 -2.35 0.51
N ASN A 88 13.78 -3.57 0.85
CA ASN A 88 13.15 -4.55 -0.04
C ASN A 88 11.69 -4.83 0.41
N SER A 89 11.05 -3.88 1.08
CA SER A 89 9.70 -4.07 1.61
C SER A 89 8.64 -4.13 0.51
N GLN A 90 7.47 -4.64 0.87
CA GLN A 90 6.37 -4.88 -0.07
C GLN A 90 5.06 -4.31 0.46
N LEU A 91 4.32 -3.66 -0.43
CA LEU A 91 2.96 -3.20 -0.20
C LEU A 91 1.98 -3.89 -1.15
N LEU A 92 0.90 -4.43 -0.60
CA LEU A 92 -0.32 -4.76 -1.32
C LEU A 92 -1.44 -3.86 -0.80
N TYR A 93 -1.85 -2.88 -1.59
CA TYR A 93 -2.91 -1.93 -1.25
C TYR A 93 -4.18 -2.28 -2.04
N LEU A 94 -5.19 -2.80 -1.33
CA LEU A 94 -6.42 -3.30 -1.93
C LEU A 94 -7.56 -2.28 -1.85
N ASP A 95 -7.70 -1.61 -0.71
CA ASP A 95 -8.71 -0.58 -0.45
C ASP A 95 -8.31 0.22 0.81
N GLY A 96 -9.06 1.28 1.12
CA GLY A 96 -8.81 2.19 2.25
C GLY A 96 -8.50 3.60 1.79
N VAL A 97 -8.19 4.48 2.74
CA VAL A 97 -7.87 5.89 2.50
C VAL A 97 -6.50 6.24 3.09
N THR A 98 -5.64 6.83 2.24
CA THR A 98 -4.26 7.21 2.58
C THR A 98 -3.88 8.55 1.94
N GLU A 99 -3.12 9.37 2.68
CA GLU A 99 -2.60 10.63 2.16
C GLU A 99 -1.42 10.35 1.24
N LEU A 100 -0.39 9.68 1.73
CA LEU A 100 0.87 9.50 1.02
C LEU A 100 1.33 8.04 1.02
N ILE A 101 1.71 7.56 -0.16
CA ILE A 101 2.57 6.38 -0.32
C ILE A 101 3.94 6.83 -0.82
N ASN A 102 4.97 6.63 -0.02
CA ASN A 102 6.35 6.96 -0.36
C ASN A 102 7.20 5.69 -0.50
N VAL A 103 7.68 5.43 -1.72
CA VAL A 103 8.42 4.21 -2.07
C VAL A 103 9.89 4.54 -2.28
N GLY A 104 10.77 3.89 -1.51
CA GLY A 104 12.23 4.09 -1.59
C GLY A 104 13.00 2.79 -1.77
N SER A 105 14.29 2.92 -2.08
CA SER A 105 15.21 1.78 -2.25
C SER A 105 14.74 0.77 -3.32
N ASN A 106 14.60 -0.52 -3.00
CA ASN A 106 14.09 -1.57 -3.87
C ASN A 106 12.69 -2.03 -3.44
N ALA A 107 11.97 -1.21 -2.66
CA ALA A 107 10.64 -1.56 -2.21
C ALA A 107 9.67 -1.58 -3.39
N THR A 108 8.65 -2.43 -3.32
CA THR A 108 7.65 -2.60 -4.39
C THR A 108 6.25 -2.40 -3.85
N ALA A 109 5.36 -1.90 -4.70
CA ALA A 109 3.96 -1.67 -4.34
C ALA A 109 3.02 -2.19 -5.44
N ILE A 110 1.93 -2.82 -5.00
CA ILE A 110 0.82 -3.24 -5.87
C ILE A 110 -0.43 -2.51 -5.39
N LEU A 111 -1.00 -1.67 -6.26
CA LEU A 111 -2.15 -0.81 -5.97
C LEU A 111 -3.36 -1.28 -6.77
N LYS A 112 -4.47 -1.58 -6.08
CA LYS A 112 -5.67 -2.17 -6.69
C LYS A 112 -6.99 -1.47 -6.35
N GLY A 113 -6.99 -0.49 -5.46
CA GLY A 113 -8.21 0.20 -5.02
C GLY A 113 -7.95 1.28 -3.97
N GLY A 114 -9.04 1.82 -3.43
CA GLY A 114 -9.04 2.84 -2.38
C GLY A 114 -8.77 4.27 -2.84
N SER A 115 -8.61 5.19 -1.88
CA SER A 115 -8.25 6.58 -2.11
C SER A 115 -6.79 6.81 -1.70
N ILE A 116 -5.97 7.25 -2.65
CA ILE A 116 -4.56 7.59 -2.44
C ILE A 116 -4.38 9.02 -2.96
N ASN A 117 -4.04 9.97 -2.10
CA ASN A 117 -3.91 11.36 -2.53
C ASN A 117 -2.58 11.59 -3.26
N TRP A 118 -1.48 11.04 -2.73
CA TRP A 118 -0.13 11.27 -3.21
C TRP A 118 0.71 10.00 -3.32
N ILE A 119 1.52 9.94 -4.38
CA ILE A 119 2.64 9.00 -4.47
C ILE A 119 3.95 9.78 -4.62
N LYS A 120 4.94 9.34 -3.85
CA LYS A 120 6.34 9.75 -3.96
C LYS A 120 7.19 8.52 -4.25
N SER A 121 8.16 8.64 -5.13
CA SER A 121 9.18 7.61 -5.35
C SER A 121 10.57 8.23 -5.34
N MET A 122 11.49 7.61 -4.61
CA MET A 122 12.92 7.96 -4.55
C MET A 122 13.74 6.79 -5.06
N GLN A 123 13.38 6.28 -6.25
CA GLN A 123 13.93 5.06 -6.84
C GLN A 123 14.34 5.31 -8.30
N GLN A 124 15.37 4.57 -8.74
CA GLN A 124 15.65 4.38 -10.15
C GLN A 124 14.75 3.24 -10.68
N PRO A 125 14.25 3.32 -11.93
CA PRO A 125 13.58 2.18 -12.56
C PRO A 125 14.41 0.90 -12.48
N ILE A 126 13.74 -0.24 -12.36
CA ILE A 126 14.36 -1.58 -12.30
C ILE A 126 15.16 -1.85 -13.59
N GLY A 127 14.66 -1.36 -14.71
CA GLY A 127 15.27 -1.53 -16.01
C GLY A 127 14.42 -0.88 -17.10
N TRP A 128 14.58 -1.37 -18.31
CA TRP A 128 13.87 -0.87 -19.49
C TRP A 128 13.17 -2.03 -20.19
N GLY A 129 11.89 -1.81 -20.52
CA GLY A 129 11.07 -2.74 -21.26
C GLY A 129 11.48 -2.83 -22.73
N PRO A 130 10.98 -3.85 -23.46
CA PRO A 130 11.25 -4.03 -24.88
C PRO A 130 10.70 -2.88 -25.76
N ASP A 131 9.75 -2.12 -25.24
CA ASP A 131 9.16 -0.92 -25.82
C ASP A 131 9.95 0.37 -25.47
N GLY A 132 11.06 0.25 -24.74
CA GLY A 132 11.86 1.37 -24.29
C GLY A 132 11.25 2.15 -23.12
N GLN A 133 10.17 1.66 -22.50
CA GLN A 133 9.60 2.28 -21.30
C GLN A 133 10.33 1.80 -20.04
N PRO A 134 10.45 2.64 -19.00
CA PRO A 134 11.06 2.22 -17.75
C PRO A 134 10.19 1.17 -17.05
N ILE A 135 10.83 0.16 -16.46
CA ILE A 135 10.17 -0.84 -15.62
C ILE A 135 10.17 -0.32 -14.19
N GLY A 136 9.00 0.09 -13.72
CA GLY A 136 8.81 0.68 -12.40
C GLY A 136 8.69 -0.34 -11.26
N HIS A 137 8.78 0.16 -10.03
CA HIS A 137 8.60 -0.64 -8.80
C HIS A 137 7.15 -0.67 -8.30
N ILE A 138 6.27 0.14 -8.90
CA ILE A 138 4.87 0.32 -8.49
C ILE A 138 3.97 -0.20 -9.60
N ASN A 139 3.19 -1.22 -9.32
CA ASN A 139 2.19 -1.74 -10.24
C ASN A 139 0.81 -1.19 -9.87
N LEU A 140 0.22 -0.39 -10.76
CA LEU A 140 -1.10 0.20 -10.60
C LEU A 140 -2.09 -0.52 -11.52
N TYR A 141 -3.09 -1.18 -10.93
CA TYR A 141 -4.12 -1.88 -11.68
C TYR A 141 -5.29 -0.94 -11.96
N ALA A 142 -5.57 -0.66 -13.23
CA ALA A 142 -6.65 0.24 -13.64
C ALA A 142 -7.49 -0.35 -14.77
N LEU A 143 -8.71 0.14 -14.93
CA LEU A 143 -9.52 -0.10 -16.12
C LEU A 143 -8.96 0.67 -17.34
N PRO A 144 -9.31 0.25 -18.57
CA PRO A 144 -9.02 1.04 -19.76
C PRO A 144 -9.56 2.48 -19.64
N GLY A 145 -8.83 3.44 -20.20
CA GLY A 145 -9.23 4.86 -20.19
C GLY A 145 -8.59 5.71 -19.08
N TRP A 146 -7.59 5.18 -18.36
CA TRP A 146 -6.74 6.00 -17.49
C TRP A 146 -5.97 7.05 -18.30
N SER A 147 -5.57 8.13 -17.64
CA SER A 147 -4.76 9.20 -18.23
C SER A 147 -3.84 9.84 -17.18
N TYR A 148 -2.87 10.61 -17.65
CA TYR A 148 -2.17 11.54 -16.77
C TYR A 148 -3.03 12.78 -16.52
N ILE A 149 -3.01 13.28 -15.29
CA ILE A 149 -3.74 14.48 -14.91
C ILE A 149 -3.28 15.65 -15.80
N SER A 150 -4.25 16.30 -16.45
CA SER A 150 -3.98 17.40 -17.40
C SER A 150 -3.01 17.02 -18.54
N ASN A 151 -2.98 15.73 -18.93
CA ASN A 151 -2.06 15.18 -19.92
C ASN A 151 -0.57 15.40 -19.58
N ASN A 152 -0.22 15.55 -18.30
CA ASN A 152 1.14 15.79 -17.86
C ASN A 152 1.59 14.71 -16.86
N PRO A 153 2.55 13.83 -17.24
CA PRO A 153 3.01 12.74 -16.39
C PRO A 153 3.79 13.21 -15.15
N LEU A 154 4.14 14.50 -15.07
CA LEU A 154 4.77 15.07 -13.87
C LEU A 154 3.74 15.46 -12.80
N ILE A 155 2.44 15.53 -13.12
CA ILE A 155 1.41 15.96 -12.17
C ILE A 155 0.82 14.77 -11.41
N GLY A 156 0.44 13.72 -12.12
CA GLY A 156 -0.27 12.60 -11.52
C GLY A 156 -0.99 11.73 -12.54
N ILE A 157 -1.76 10.78 -12.04
CA ILE A 157 -2.53 9.81 -12.81
C ILE A 157 -3.97 9.76 -12.32
N GLU A 158 -4.92 9.60 -13.24
CA GLU A 158 -6.35 9.46 -12.93
C GLU A 158 -6.99 8.36 -13.79
N GLY A 159 -8.08 7.79 -13.31
CA GLY A 159 -8.75 6.69 -13.97
C GLY A 159 -9.80 6.03 -13.09
N GLN A 160 -10.05 4.74 -13.34
CA GLN A 160 -10.96 3.92 -12.55
C GLN A 160 -10.25 2.64 -12.10
N TRP A 161 -10.49 2.27 -10.84
CA TRP A 161 -10.15 0.96 -10.30
C TRP A 161 -11.04 -0.11 -10.95
N TRP A 162 -10.71 -1.38 -10.69
CA TRP A 162 -11.44 -2.50 -11.27
C TRP A 162 -12.88 -2.64 -10.82
N ASP A 163 -13.21 -2.12 -9.64
CA ASP A 163 -14.58 -2.04 -9.14
C ASP A 163 -15.38 -0.89 -9.77
N GLY A 164 -14.76 -0.11 -10.66
CA GLY A 164 -15.34 1.05 -11.34
C GLY A 164 -15.26 2.35 -10.55
N SER A 165 -14.76 2.32 -9.31
CA SER A 165 -14.60 3.54 -8.52
C SER A 165 -13.47 4.42 -9.10
N PRO A 166 -13.65 5.75 -9.13
CA PRO A 166 -12.66 6.64 -9.71
C PRO A 166 -11.46 6.81 -8.77
N PHE A 167 -10.29 7.06 -9.36
CA PHE A 167 -9.11 7.51 -8.63
C PHE A 167 -8.47 8.71 -9.31
N ARG A 168 -7.79 9.52 -8.49
CA ARG A 168 -6.95 10.63 -8.94
C ARG A 168 -5.81 10.79 -7.95
N ILE A 169 -4.60 10.45 -8.38
CA ILE A 169 -3.40 10.38 -7.53
C ILE A 169 -2.38 11.39 -8.04
N GLN A 170 -1.93 12.28 -7.18
CA GLN A 170 -0.91 13.27 -7.51
C GLN A 170 0.51 12.75 -7.23
N PHE A 171 1.49 13.28 -7.95
CA PHE A 171 2.89 12.88 -7.81
C PHE A 171 3.73 13.95 -7.12
N ILE A 172 4.55 13.51 -6.16
CA ILE A 172 5.59 14.34 -5.55
C ILE A 172 6.93 13.96 -6.18
N ASN A 173 7.36 14.73 -7.18
CA ASN A 173 8.64 14.52 -7.84
C ASN A 173 9.79 15.14 -7.04
N HIS A 174 10.95 14.48 -7.04
CA HIS A 174 12.16 14.97 -6.41
C HIS A 174 13.25 15.20 -7.46
N ALA A 175 13.94 16.35 -7.43
CA ALA A 175 14.88 16.75 -8.49
C ALA A 175 16.03 15.75 -8.74
N ASN A 176 16.46 15.03 -7.71
CA ASN A 176 17.58 14.07 -7.78
C ASN A 176 17.17 12.64 -8.19
N TYR A 177 15.88 12.40 -8.46
CA TYR A 177 15.38 11.09 -8.84
C TYR A 177 14.57 11.20 -10.14
N PRO A 178 14.46 10.09 -10.90
CA PRO A 178 13.50 10.00 -11.99
C PRO A 178 12.09 10.42 -11.53
N PRO A 179 11.31 11.09 -12.39
CA PRO A 179 9.93 11.40 -12.08
C PRO A 179 9.12 10.16 -11.68
N VAL A 180 8.13 10.35 -10.80
CA VAL A 180 7.35 9.25 -10.21
C VAL A 180 6.70 8.36 -11.27
N TRP A 181 6.25 8.93 -12.40
CA TRP A 181 5.63 8.17 -13.49
C TRP A 181 6.55 7.09 -14.08
N GLN A 182 7.88 7.27 -14.03
CA GLN A 182 8.83 6.25 -14.51
C GLN A 182 8.93 5.05 -13.58
N ASN A 183 8.39 5.16 -12.36
CA ASN A 183 8.33 4.06 -11.40
C ASN A 183 6.94 3.40 -11.33
N ILE A 184 5.98 3.81 -12.18
CA ILE A 184 4.63 3.27 -12.24
C ILE A 184 4.43 2.46 -13.52
N ASN A 185 4.11 1.18 -13.36
CA ASN A 185 3.59 0.32 -14.42
C ASN A 185 2.06 0.28 -14.30
N VAL A 186 1.35 0.75 -15.32
CA VAL A 186 -0.12 0.62 -15.35
C VAL A 186 -0.49 -0.72 -15.98
N ILE A 187 -1.17 -1.56 -15.22
CA ILE A 187 -1.58 -2.90 -15.62
C ILE A 187 -3.08 -2.89 -15.92
N ILE A 188 -3.42 -3.12 -17.18
CA ILE A 188 -4.80 -3.28 -17.65
C ILE A 188 -5.05 -4.79 -17.83
N PRO A 189 -6.07 -5.39 -17.20
CA PRO A 189 -6.44 -6.77 -17.50
C PRO A 189 -6.92 -6.87 -18.93
N GLU A 190 -6.33 -7.79 -19.70
CA GLU A 190 -6.83 -8.07 -21.03
C GLU A 190 -8.19 -8.78 -20.95
N PRO A 191 -9.24 -8.25 -21.60
CA PRO A 191 -10.57 -8.89 -21.64
C PRO A 191 -10.53 -10.33 -22.19
N ALA A 192 -9.57 -10.62 -23.08
CA ALA A 192 -9.40 -11.93 -23.68
C ALA A 192 -9.03 -13.01 -22.65
N THR A 193 -8.23 -12.68 -21.63
CA THR A 193 -7.81 -13.62 -20.58
C THR A 193 -9.01 -14.06 -19.73
N LEU A 194 -9.90 -13.13 -19.41
CA LEU A 194 -11.14 -13.41 -18.68
C LEU A 194 -12.10 -14.27 -19.52
N MET A 195 -12.22 -13.96 -20.81
CA MET A 195 -13.02 -14.76 -21.73
C MET A 195 -12.48 -16.19 -21.89
N LEU A 196 -11.15 -16.35 -21.98
CA LEU A 196 -10.50 -17.66 -22.10
C LEU A 196 -10.70 -18.51 -20.83
N LEU A 197 -10.59 -17.89 -19.65
CA LEU A 197 -10.88 -18.53 -18.36
C LEU A 197 -12.35 -18.96 -18.25
N GLY A 198 -13.27 -18.10 -18.67
CA GLY A 198 -14.70 -18.43 -18.71
C GLY A 198 -15.02 -19.60 -19.64
N LEU A 199 -14.46 -19.59 -20.85
CA LEU A 199 -14.62 -20.67 -21.83
C LEU A 199 -13.94 -21.97 -21.36
N GLY A 200 -12.73 -21.89 -20.79
CA GLY A 200 -12.02 -23.04 -20.24
C GLY A 200 -12.78 -23.71 -19.09
N GLY A 201 -13.34 -22.91 -18.17
CA GLY A 201 -14.18 -23.42 -17.09
C GLY A 201 -15.46 -24.11 -17.57
N LEU A 202 -16.12 -23.55 -18.60
CA LEU A 202 -17.30 -24.16 -19.22
C LEU A 202 -16.98 -25.51 -19.89
N LEU A 203 -15.85 -25.60 -20.58
CA LEU A 203 -15.42 -26.84 -21.22
C LEU A 203 -15.09 -27.94 -20.19
N MET A 204 -14.44 -27.60 -19.07
CA MET A 204 -14.17 -28.57 -18.00
C MET A 204 -15.45 -29.11 -17.34
N ARG A 205 -16.48 -28.26 -17.14
CA ARG A 205 -17.78 -28.70 -16.59
C ARG A 205 -18.48 -29.72 -17.49
N ARG A 206 -18.31 -29.61 -18.82
CA ARG A 206 -18.90 -30.54 -19.79
C ARG A 206 -18.20 -31.90 -19.77
N ILE A 207 -16.88 -31.92 -19.60
CA ILE A 207 -16.09 -33.17 -19.50
C ILE A 207 -16.41 -33.92 -18.20
N GLY A 208 -16.57 -33.22 -17.07
CA GLY A 208 -16.96 -33.84 -15.80
C GLY A 208 -18.34 -34.53 -15.84
N ARG A 209 -19.33 -33.91 -16.51
CA ARG A 209 -20.66 -34.52 -16.67
C ARG A 209 -20.68 -35.76 -17.56
N MET A 210 -19.82 -35.82 -18.59
CA MET A 210 -19.74 -37.01 -19.45
C MET A 210 -19.14 -38.22 -18.73
N ARG A 211 -18.25 -37.99 -17.75
CA ARG A 211 -17.66 -39.07 -16.93
C ARG A 211 -18.62 -39.62 -15.86
N ALA A 212 -19.53 -38.80 -15.34
CA ALA A 212 -20.51 -39.23 -14.33
C ALA A 212 -21.70 -40.04 -14.89
N ILE A 213 -21.87 -40.11 -16.22
CA ILE A 213 -22.94 -40.87 -16.87
C ILE A 213 -22.49 -42.32 -17.19
N HIS A 214 -21.20 -42.62 -17.05
CA HIS A 214 -20.61 -43.95 -17.30
C HIS A 214 -20.16 -44.68 -16.02
N SER A 215 -20.65 -44.26 -14.85
CA SER A 215 -20.48 -44.93 -13.55
C SER A 215 -21.85 -45.29 -13.00
#